data_AF-A0A512B280-F1
#
_entry.id   AF-A0A512B280-F1
#
_cell.length_a   1.000
_cell.length_b   1.000
_cell.length_c   1.000
_cell.angle_alpha   90.00
_cell.angle_beta   90.00
_cell.angle_gamma   90.00
#
_symmetry.space_group_name_H-M   'P 1'
#
loop_
_entity.id
_entity.type
_entity.pdbx_description
1 polymer ?
#
loop_
_entity_poly.entity_id
_entity_poly.type
_entity_poly.pdbx_seq_one_letter_code
_entity_poly.pdbx_strand_id
1 'polypeptide(L)' 'MARSQNSFLKKQLQQVKQKKKKDKEERKQQRHEQASTGKLEDMLAYVNADGSISTTPPKSEDEAADKEEKS' A
#
# COMPACT_ATOMS: atom_id res chain seq x y z
N MET A 1 -10.63 -31.03 -41.97
CA MET A 1 -10.02 -29.69 -41.93
C MET A 1 -8.95 -29.65 -40.85
N ALA A 2 -7.68 -29.51 -41.21
CA ALA A 2 -6.59 -29.41 -40.24
C ALA A 2 -6.69 -28.06 -39.49
N ARG A 3 -6.94 -28.11 -38.17
CA ARG A 3 -6.98 -26.91 -37.32
C ARG A 3 -5.64 -26.17 -37.41
N SER A 4 -5.65 -24.88 -37.76
CA SER A 4 -4.40 -24.14 -37.94
C SER A 4 -3.70 -23.92 -36.59
N GLN A 5 -2.48 -24.46 -36.47
CA GLN A 5 -1.59 -24.30 -35.30
C GLN A 5 -1.35 -22.81 -34.93
N ASN A 6 -1.50 -21.92 -35.91
CA ASN A 6 -1.40 -20.47 -35.73
C ASN A 6 -2.43 -19.90 -34.74
N SER A 7 -3.64 -20.47 -34.66
CA SER A 7 -4.69 -19.97 -33.76
C SER A 7 -4.34 -20.19 -32.29
N PHE A 8 -3.68 -21.31 -31.96
CA PHE A 8 -3.26 -21.66 -30.62
C PHE A 8 -2.16 -20.70 -30.12
N LEU A 9 -1.13 -20.46 -30.93
CA LEU A 9 -0.05 -19.54 -30.60
C LEU A 9 -0.57 -18.11 -30.36
N LYS A 10 -1.47 -17.63 -31.22
CA LYS A 10 -2.12 -16.32 -31.06
C LYS A 10 -2.89 -16.22 -29.74
N LYS A 11 -3.63 -17.26 -29.36
CA LYS A 11 -4.37 -17.33 -28.09
C LYS A 11 -3.42 -17.30 -26.89
N GLN A 12 -2.31 -18.04 -26.92
CA GLN A 12 -1.32 -18.02 -25.84
C GLN A 12 -0.66 -16.64 -25.69
N LEU A 13 -0.26 -16.01 -26.79
CA LEU A 13 0.31 -14.66 -26.78
C LEU A 13 -0.67 -13.63 -26.20
N GLN A 14 -1.95 -13.72 -26.56
CA GLN A 14 -2.98 -12.85 -25.98
C GLN A 14 -3.16 -13.08 -24.48
N GLN A 15 -3.19 -14.34 -24.04
CA GLN A 15 -3.28 -14.67 -22.61
C GLN A 15 -2.11 -14.10 -21.81
N VAL A 16 -0.87 -14.21 -22.32
CA VAL A 16 0.32 -13.64 -21.66
C VAL A 16 0.21 -12.12 -21.57
N LYS A 17 -0.23 -11.44 -22.64
CA LYS A 17 -0.43 -9.99 -22.61
C LYS A 17 -1.51 -9.57 -21.61
N GLN A 18 -2.62 -10.32 -21.53
CA GLN A 18 -3.69 -10.05 -20.59
C GLN A 18 -3.23 -10.22 -19.13
N LYS A 19 -2.48 -11.29 -18.82
CA LYS A 19 -1.88 -11.49 -17.48
C LYS A 19 -0.97 -10.32 -17.11
N LYS A 20 0.00 -9.98 -17.97
CA LYS A 20 0.90 -8.84 -17.73
C LYS A 20 0.18 -7.51 -17.50
N LYS A 21 -0.96 -7.29 -18.18
CA LYS A 21 -1.77 -6.09 -17.98
C LYS A 21 -2.43 -6.09 -16.61
N LYS A 22 -3.05 -7.21 -16.20
CA LYS A 22 -3.64 -7.40 -14.86
C LYS A 22 -2.60 -7.22 -13.76
N ASP A 23 -1.44 -7.88 -13.87
CA ASP A 23 -0.36 -7.76 -12.88
C ASP A 23 0.13 -6.31 -12.73
N LYS A 24 0.18 -5.56 -13.84
CA LYS A 24 0.56 -4.14 -13.82
C LYS A 24 -0.51 -3.26 -13.19
N GLU A 25 -1.78 -3.56 -13.41
CA GLU A 25 -2.91 -2.85 -12.80
C GLU A 25 -2.98 -3.12 -11.29
N GLU A 26 -2.84 -4.38 -10.87
CA GLU A 26 -2.77 -4.78 -9.46
C GLU A 26 -1.58 -4.11 -8.76
N ARG A 27 -0.38 -4.14 -9.35
CA ARG A 27 0.78 -3.43 -8.81
C ARG A 27 0.59 -1.91 -8.74
N LYS A 28 -0.25 -1.33 -9.61
CA LYS A 28 -0.60 0.09 -9.53
C LYS A 28 -1.57 0.34 -8.39
N GLN A 29 -2.57 -0.51 -8.20
CA GLN A 29 -3.53 -0.44 -7.09
C GLN A 29 -2.85 -0.63 -5.75
N GLN A 30 -2.03 -1.67 -5.58
CA GLN A 30 -1.24 -1.89 -4.36
C GLN A 30 -0.37 -0.68 -4.01
N ARG A 31 0.28 -0.06 -5.00
CA ARG A 31 1.05 1.17 -4.78
C ARG A 31 0.16 2.35 -4.39
N HIS A 32 -1.07 2.42 -4.86
CA HIS A 32 -2.00 3.48 -4.50
C HIS A 32 -2.62 3.23 -3.11
N GLU A 33 -2.89 1.99 -2.74
CA GLU A 33 -3.40 1.59 -1.42
C GLU A 33 -2.32 1.71 -0.34
N GLN A 34 -1.07 1.39 -0.68
CA GLN A 34 0.09 1.54 0.21
C GLN A 34 0.69 2.93 0.21
N ALA A 35 0.46 3.74 -0.84
CA ALA A 35 0.77 5.15 -0.78
C ALA A 35 -0.14 5.75 0.27
N SER A 36 0.42 6.01 1.45
CA SER A 36 -0.27 6.76 2.48
C SER A 36 -0.79 8.06 1.86
N THR A 37 -1.99 8.46 2.28
CA THR A 37 -2.62 9.65 1.74
C THR A 37 -1.62 10.78 1.89
N GLY A 38 -1.34 11.56 0.85
CA GLY A 38 -0.20 12.51 0.81
C GLY A 38 -0.25 13.66 1.84
N LYS A 39 -1.01 13.50 2.92
CA LYS A 39 -1.00 14.28 4.15
C LYS A 39 0.34 14.07 4.86
N LEU A 40 0.87 15.16 5.38
CA LEU A 40 2.12 15.19 6.14
C LEU A 40 2.11 14.21 7.31
N GLU A 41 0.97 14.11 8.01
CA GLU A 41 0.76 13.26 9.19
C GLU A 41 1.04 11.78 8.92
N ASP A 42 0.63 11.27 7.75
CA ASP A 42 0.84 9.85 7.40
C ASP A 42 2.29 9.54 6.99
N MET A 43 3.15 10.56 6.85
CA MET A 43 4.59 10.42 6.58
C MET A 43 5.45 10.61 7.83
N LEU A 44 4.86 11.08 8.94
CA LEU A 44 5.56 11.29 10.19
C LEU A 44 5.57 10.00 11.00
N ALA A 45 6.77 9.42 11.14
CA ALA A 45 7.04 8.31 12.03
C ALA A 45 7.61 8.86 13.34
N TYR A 46 6.96 8.56 14.46
CA TYR A 46 7.45 8.96 15.79
C TYR A 46 8.33 7.86 16.36
N VAL A 47 9.37 8.24 17.10
CA VAL A 47 10.29 7.30 17.76
C VAL A 47 10.02 7.34 19.26
N ASN A 48 9.69 6.19 19.83
CA ASN A 48 9.48 6.04 21.26
C ASN A 48 10.83 5.88 22.01
N ALA A 49 10.81 5.96 23.34
CA ALA A 49 12.02 5.90 24.19
C ALA A 49 12.83 4.59 24.04
N ASP A 50 12.23 3.54 23.51
CA ASP A 50 12.85 2.24 23.20
C ASP A 50 13.45 2.17 21.78
N GLY A 51 13.38 3.26 21.00
CA GLY A 51 13.86 3.32 19.63
C GLY A 51 12.92 2.67 18.60
N SER A 52 11.70 2.29 19.00
CA SER A 52 10.69 1.73 18.10
C SER A 52 9.88 2.83 17.38
N ILE A 53 9.48 2.56 16.13
CA ILE A 53 8.66 3.47 15.33
C ILE A 53 7.18 3.28 15.70
N SER A 54 6.51 4.37 16.11
CA SER A 54 5.09 4.41 16.44
C SER A 54 4.30 5.31 15.48
N THR A 55 3.07 4.90 15.20
CA THR A 55 2.08 5.66 14.41
C THR A 55 1.32 6.68 15.26
N THR A 56 1.48 6.63 16.58
CA THR A 56 0.84 7.60 17.50
C THR A 56 1.76 8.79 17.72
N PRO A 57 1.29 10.04 17.55
CA PRO A 57 2.06 11.21 17.93
C PRO A 57 2.41 11.15 19.42
N PRO A 58 3.63 11.58 19.82
CA PRO A 58 3.98 11.74 21.20
C PRO A 58 3.02 12.76 21.79
N LYS A 59 2.37 12.38 22.90
CA LYS A 59 1.62 13.36 23.68
C LYS A 59 2.60 14.44 24.10
N SER A 60 2.33 15.68 23.69
CA SER A 60 2.97 16.85 24.29
C SER A 60 2.76 16.77 25.80
N GLU A 61 3.80 17.09 26.57
CA GLU A 61 3.74 17.10 28.05
C GLU A 61 2.61 18.01 28.57
N ASP A 62 2.14 18.95 27.75
CA ASP A 62 0.99 19.82 28.01
C ASP A 62 -0.38 19.08 28.04
N GLU A 63 -0.53 17.93 27.39
CA GLU A 63 -1.79 17.16 27.37
C GLU A 63 -1.84 16.02 28.41
N ALA A 64 -0.71 15.66 29.01
CA ALA A 64 -0.66 14.64 30.07
C ALA A 64 -1.30 15.14 31.38
N ALA A 65 -1.23 16.45 31.65
CA ALA A 65 -1.78 17.05 32.86
C ALA A 65 -3.33 17.07 32.88
N ASP A 66 -4.00 17.15 31.73
CA ASP A 66 -5.46 17.34 31.67
C ASP A 66 -6.26 16.02 31.76
N LYS A 67 -5.59 14.87 31.76
CA LYS A 67 -6.23 13.54 31.89
C LYS A 67 -6.08 12.88 33.26
N GLU A 68 -5.17 13.34 34.11
CA GLU A 68 -5.03 12.84 35.48
C GLU A 68 -5.96 13.55 36.49
N GLU A 69 -6.48 14.75 36.19
CA GLU A 69 -7.43 15.44 37.08
C GLU A 69 -8.89 14.95 36.97
N LYS A 70 -9.19 14.02 36.05
CA LYS A 70 -10.57 13.53 35.81
C LYS A 70 -10.79 12.03 36.02
N SER A 71 -9.84 11.32 36.63
CA SER A 71 -10.01 9.90 37.01
C SER A 71 -9.90 9.68 38.51
#